data_AF-A0A1A6A6G8-F1
#
_entry.id   AF-A0A1A6A6G8-F1
#
_cell.length_a   1.000
_cell.length_b   1.000
_cell.length_c   1.000
_cell.angle_alpha   90.00
_cell.angle_beta   90.00
_cell.angle_gamma   90.00
#
_symmetry.space_group_name_H-M   'P 1'
#
loop_
_entity.id
_entity.type
_entity.pdbx_description
1 polymer ?
#
loop_
_entity_poly.entity_id
_entity_poly.type
_entity_poly.pdbx_seq_one_letter_code
_entity_poly.pdbx_strand_id
1 'polypeptide(L)'
;MSSSEKKCPVKPTEMARNYEEDRQTKSQETVYTTSNGCPVPHPYATQRAGVNGPLLLQDFHLIDLLSHFDRERIPERVVHAKGSGAHGIWECTDGLEDLCMADMFKKGNKCPITIRFSTVGGESGSPDLARDPRGFAIKFKTQEGNWDFVGNNTPVFFLRDPAKFPHFIHTQKRHPATHLAGGDDSTMFWDYLSQNPEAVHQVMILMGDRGIPQGWRFMHGYYGHTLKIVKKDGSWVYAQFHILSNQGVKTFTAEEAASQSPDYGQKDLFESIEKGDYPSWTMKVQTMTPTDAEELWEKQRINVFDLTHIWPQKQFPLRTIGKLTLNENAKNYFAEVEQAAFNPAHMIPGVEPSADPVLQSRLFSYPDAHRHRIGANYQQLPVNSPVCPFRLGNFQRDGQMAFFNQGSRPAYLSSIEPIQFKDRPYDLNKVHGEFVGEAISFLSEIRPEDFNAPRKLWQDVFPAESKKRFIKTVSGHMKTCQSQEVLKRQIAIFRHVSPDLAEGLEKELGFKGYDSIEGMNFNGTHNGMGNKKIPANGMKVDDEVVFNNGAPVPVPRKSRL
;
A
#
# COMPACT_ATOMS: atom_id res chain seq x y z
N MET A 1 67.38 -22.63 -27.34
CA MET A 1 66.13 -21.89 -27.55
C MET A 1 64.98 -22.86 -27.37
N SER A 2 64.36 -22.94 -26.19
CA SER A 2 63.05 -23.61 -26.03
C SER A 2 62.01 -22.52 -25.82
N SER A 3 61.24 -22.23 -26.87
CA SER A 3 60.05 -21.41 -26.77
C SER A 3 58.99 -22.23 -26.05
N SER A 4 58.90 -22.06 -24.73
CA SER A 4 57.72 -22.48 -23.98
C SER A 4 56.57 -21.59 -24.43
N GLU A 5 55.77 -22.09 -25.38
CA GLU A 5 54.46 -21.52 -25.68
C GLU A 5 53.65 -21.54 -24.38
N LYS A 6 53.60 -20.39 -23.69
CA LYS A 6 52.63 -20.14 -22.64
C LYS A 6 51.27 -20.23 -23.31
N LYS A 7 50.60 -21.39 -23.18
CA LYS A 7 49.19 -21.55 -23.53
C LYS A 7 48.45 -20.34 -22.98
N CYS A 8 47.76 -19.60 -23.86
CA CYS A 8 46.98 -18.44 -23.46
C CYS A 8 46.00 -18.92 -22.37
N PRO A 9 46.10 -18.42 -21.13
CA PRO A 9 45.31 -18.93 -20.00
C PRO A 9 43.82 -18.60 -20.16
N VAL A 10 43.48 -17.71 -21.10
CA VAL A 10 42.12 -17.37 -21.47
C VAL A 10 41.58 -18.47 -22.38
N LYS A 11 40.96 -19.48 -21.79
CA LYS A 11 39.98 -20.30 -22.52
C LYS A 11 38.86 -19.36 -22.96
N PRO A 12 38.27 -19.52 -24.16
CA PRO A 12 37.02 -18.86 -24.49
C PRO A 12 36.01 -19.24 -23.40
N THR A 13 35.75 -18.33 -22.48
CA THR A 13 34.69 -18.50 -21.48
C THR A 13 33.36 -18.38 -22.19
N GLU A 14 32.27 -18.76 -21.53
CA GLU A 14 30.94 -18.32 -21.96
C GLU A 14 30.98 -16.80 -22.20
N MET A 15 30.31 -16.33 -23.26
CA MET A 15 30.48 -14.96 -23.79
C MET A 15 30.10 -13.84 -22.81
N ALA A 16 29.51 -14.16 -21.64
CA ALA A 16 29.07 -13.18 -20.64
C ALA A 16 29.35 -13.65 -19.20
N ARG A 17 29.67 -12.70 -18.30
CA ARG A 17 29.76 -12.94 -16.86
C ARG A 17 28.37 -13.09 -16.25
N ASN A 18 28.21 -14.06 -15.34
CA ASN A 18 26.99 -14.21 -14.55
C ASN A 18 27.10 -13.45 -13.21
N TYR A 19 26.49 -12.27 -13.13
CA TYR A 19 26.50 -11.45 -11.90
C TYR A 19 25.76 -12.13 -10.71
N GLU A 20 24.92 -13.12 -10.94
CA GLU A 20 24.29 -13.89 -9.86
C GLU A 20 25.31 -14.80 -9.16
N GLU A 21 26.22 -15.41 -9.92
CA GLU A 21 27.30 -16.21 -9.35
C GLU A 21 28.25 -15.34 -8.53
N ASP A 22 28.60 -14.16 -9.04
CA ASP A 22 29.39 -13.17 -8.30
C ASP A 22 28.74 -12.81 -6.96
N ARG A 23 27.42 -12.55 -6.97
CA ARG A 23 26.66 -12.19 -5.77
C ARG A 23 26.67 -13.28 -4.69
N GLN A 24 26.68 -14.56 -5.05
CA GLN A 24 26.70 -15.66 -4.09
C GLN A 24 28.12 -16.07 -3.66
N THR A 25 29.15 -15.53 -4.32
CA THR A 25 30.54 -15.87 -4.02
C THR A 25 31.00 -15.17 -2.74
N LYS A 26 31.76 -15.87 -1.90
CA LYS A 26 32.32 -15.29 -0.67
C LYS A 26 33.36 -14.24 -1.02
N SER A 27 33.44 -13.16 -0.24
CA SER A 27 34.38 -12.07 -0.50
C SER A 27 35.85 -12.53 -0.63
N GLN A 28 36.27 -13.56 0.13
CA GLN A 28 37.63 -14.12 0.07
C GLN A 28 37.96 -14.80 -1.27
N GLU A 29 36.95 -15.12 -2.07
CA GLU A 29 37.05 -15.78 -3.36
C GLU A 29 36.85 -14.79 -4.53
N THR A 30 36.67 -13.49 -4.22
CA THR A 30 36.48 -12.42 -5.20
C THR A 30 37.73 -11.56 -5.37
N VAL A 31 37.88 -10.94 -6.54
CA VAL A 31 38.94 -9.98 -6.85
C VAL A 31 38.31 -8.59 -6.93
N TYR A 32 38.93 -7.59 -6.27
CA TYR A 32 38.49 -6.20 -6.40
C TYR A 32 38.78 -5.70 -7.83
N THR A 33 37.73 -5.22 -8.49
CA THR A 33 37.78 -4.78 -9.89
C THR A 33 37.01 -3.47 -10.05
N THR A 34 37.31 -2.74 -11.11
CA THR A 34 36.41 -1.71 -11.64
C THR A 34 35.20 -2.37 -12.32
N SER A 35 34.17 -1.59 -12.64
CA SER A 35 32.90 -2.06 -13.21
C SER A 35 33.04 -2.80 -14.55
N ASN A 36 34.13 -2.57 -15.29
CA ASN A 36 34.47 -3.30 -16.53
C ASN A 36 35.30 -4.57 -16.30
N GLY A 37 35.50 -4.97 -15.03
CA GLY A 37 36.20 -6.20 -14.63
C GLY A 37 37.73 -6.06 -14.54
N CYS A 38 38.30 -4.87 -14.72
CA CYS A 38 39.76 -4.69 -14.59
C CYS A 38 40.19 -4.73 -13.10
N PRO A 39 41.10 -5.64 -12.69
CA PRO A 39 41.59 -5.72 -11.32
C PRO A 39 42.32 -4.45 -10.88
N VAL A 40 42.03 -4.00 -9.65
CA VAL A 40 42.70 -2.84 -9.04
C VAL A 40 43.43 -3.28 -7.77
N PRO A 41 44.73 -2.95 -7.60
CA PRO A 41 45.50 -3.41 -6.44
C PRO A 41 44.99 -2.91 -5.08
N HIS A 42 44.39 -1.72 -5.03
CA HIS A 42 43.91 -1.12 -3.78
C HIS A 42 42.70 -0.19 -4.00
N PRO A 43 41.58 -0.37 -3.28
CA PRO A 43 40.33 0.35 -3.52
C PRO A 43 40.36 1.84 -3.16
N TYR A 44 41.35 2.26 -2.37
CA TYR A 44 41.51 3.67 -1.97
C TYR A 44 42.64 4.39 -2.72
N ALA A 45 43.34 3.71 -3.64
CA ALA A 45 44.41 4.33 -4.40
C ALA A 45 43.83 5.19 -5.54
N THR A 46 44.48 6.33 -5.79
CA THR A 46 44.14 7.27 -6.87
C THR A 46 45.39 7.68 -7.63
N GLN A 47 45.23 8.00 -8.91
CA GLN A 47 46.31 8.46 -9.76
C GLN A 47 46.53 9.97 -9.59
N ARG A 48 47.79 10.35 -9.32
CA ARG A 48 48.22 11.74 -9.17
C ARG A 48 49.59 12.00 -9.75
N ALA A 49 49.88 13.26 -10.08
CA ALA A 49 51.20 13.68 -10.56
C ALA A 49 52.22 13.82 -9.42
N GLY A 50 52.86 12.72 -9.03
CA GLY A 50 53.81 12.69 -7.90
C GLY A 50 53.13 12.84 -6.54
N VAL A 51 53.92 12.80 -5.45
CA VAL A 51 53.40 12.76 -4.06
C VAL A 51 52.64 14.04 -3.67
N ASN A 52 52.96 15.17 -4.28
CA ASN A 52 52.39 16.49 -3.94
C ASN A 52 51.58 17.13 -5.08
N GLY A 53 51.45 16.49 -6.25
CA GLY A 53 50.73 17.08 -7.39
C GLY A 53 49.24 16.70 -7.46
N PRO A 54 48.51 17.22 -8.46
CA PRO A 54 47.07 17.02 -8.62
C PRO A 54 46.69 15.58 -9.00
N LEU A 55 45.42 15.25 -8.80
CA LEU A 55 44.80 14.05 -9.38
C LEU A 55 44.77 14.14 -10.92
N LEU A 56 44.78 12.99 -11.59
CA LEU A 56 44.68 12.93 -13.05
C LEU A 56 43.28 12.48 -13.46
N LEU A 57 42.64 13.21 -14.37
CA LEU A 57 41.31 12.88 -14.90
C LEU A 57 41.26 11.50 -15.59
N GLN A 58 42.40 10.97 -16.02
CA GLN A 58 42.47 9.64 -16.66
C GLN A 58 42.35 8.47 -15.66
N ASP A 59 42.26 8.73 -14.36
CA ASP A 59 42.03 7.71 -13.34
C ASP A 59 40.61 7.13 -13.45
N PHE A 60 40.46 6.11 -14.29
CA PHE A 60 39.19 5.43 -14.49
C PHE A 60 38.64 4.82 -13.19
N HIS A 61 39.50 4.28 -12.31
CA HIS A 61 39.05 3.68 -11.06
C HIS A 61 38.36 4.72 -10.15
N LEU A 62 38.97 5.90 -10.01
CA LEU A 62 38.35 6.98 -9.24
C LEU A 62 37.06 7.49 -9.89
N ILE A 63 37.03 7.64 -11.22
CA ILE A 63 35.82 8.04 -11.96
C ILE A 63 34.69 7.03 -11.75
N ASP A 64 34.98 5.74 -11.89
CA ASP A 64 34.03 4.65 -11.77
C ASP A 64 33.42 4.60 -10.36
N LEU A 65 34.25 4.69 -9.32
CA LEU A 65 33.83 4.73 -7.92
C LEU A 65 32.89 5.92 -7.64
N LEU A 66 33.31 7.14 -7.97
CA LEU A 66 32.53 8.34 -7.67
C LEU A 66 31.24 8.40 -8.50
N SER A 67 31.31 8.04 -9.79
CA SER A 67 30.16 8.10 -10.68
C SER A 67 29.06 7.12 -10.30
N HIS A 68 29.39 5.92 -9.78
CA HIS A 68 28.41 5.01 -9.24
C HIS A 68 27.86 5.52 -7.90
N PHE A 69 28.71 5.99 -6.98
CA PHE A 69 28.28 6.53 -5.69
C PHE A 69 27.21 7.62 -5.85
N ASP A 70 27.46 8.57 -6.76
CA ASP A 70 26.53 9.67 -7.08
C ASP A 70 25.16 9.20 -7.59
N ARG A 71 25.02 7.94 -8.01
CA ARG A 71 23.82 7.34 -8.63
C ARG A 71 23.24 6.17 -7.85
N GLU A 72 23.70 5.91 -6.62
CA GLU A 72 23.15 4.83 -5.80
C GLU A 72 21.69 5.07 -5.38
N ARG A 73 21.28 6.33 -5.23
CA ARG A 73 19.93 6.66 -4.76
C ARG A 73 18.95 6.72 -5.94
N ILE A 74 17.83 6.02 -5.77
CA ILE A 74 16.64 6.17 -6.61
C ILE A 74 15.61 7.04 -5.87
N PRO A 75 14.59 7.59 -6.56
CA PRO A 75 13.49 8.23 -5.86
C PRO A 75 12.91 7.30 -4.80
N GLU A 76 12.62 7.82 -3.61
CA GLU A 76 11.85 7.05 -2.64
C GLU A 76 10.41 6.86 -3.13
N ARG A 77 9.65 5.97 -2.49
CA ARG A 77 8.21 5.91 -2.74
C ARG A 77 7.58 7.20 -2.26
N VAL A 78 6.75 7.84 -3.10
CA VAL A 78 6.08 9.11 -2.77
C VAL A 78 5.28 9.05 -1.44
N VAL A 79 4.73 7.89 -1.13
CA VAL A 79 4.17 7.51 0.17
C VAL A 79 4.76 6.18 0.57
N HIS A 80 4.74 5.85 1.86
CA HIS A 80 5.30 4.59 2.35
C HIS A 80 6.81 4.44 2.10
N ALA A 81 7.56 5.54 2.15
CA ALA A 81 9.00 5.57 1.89
C ALA A 81 9.77 4.76 2.93
N LYS A 82 9.56 5.04 4.22
CA LYS A 82 10.14 4.24 5.32
C LYS A 82 9.44 2.89 5.43
N GLY A 83 10.21 1.80 5.36
CA GLY A 83 9.65 0.47 5.50
C GLY A 83 10.66 -0.64 5.70
N SER A 84 10.13 -1.83 5.89
CA SER A 84 10.86 -3.07 6.18
C SER A 84 10.27 -4.21 5.39
N GLY A 85 11.07 -5.23 5.08
CA GLY A 85 10.57 -6.37 4.33
C GLY A 85 11.29 -7.67 4.68
N ALA A 86 10.61 -8.76 4.37
CA ALA A 86 11.09 -10.12 4.55
C ALA A 86 10.36 -11.06 3.58
N HIS A 87 10.91 -12.26 3.43
CA HIS A 87 10.37 -13.33 2.61
C HIS A 87 9.75 -14.41 3.49
N GLY A 88 8.88 -15.21 2.87
CA GLY A 88 8.08 -16.18 3.59
C GLY A 88 7.36 -17.16 2.70
N ILE A 89 6.43 -17.89 3.34
CA ILE A 89 5.55 -18.85 2.67
C ILE A 89 4.10 -18.53 3.04
N TRP A 90 3.24 -18.54 2.02
CA TRP A 90 1.80 -18.66 2.14
C TRP A 90 1.40 -20.14 2.08
N GLU A 91 0.46 -20.55 2.92
CA GLU A 91 -0.17 -21.87 2.91
C GLU A 91 -1.69 -21.74 3.09
N CYS A 92 -2.46 -22.31 2.15
CA CYS A 92 -3.91 -22.40 2.29
C CYS A 92 -4.27 -23.60 3.18
N THR A 93 -4.66 -23.36 4.43
CA THR A 93 -4.93 -24.41 5.42
C THR A 93 -6.38 -24.89 5.43
N ASP A 94 -7.32 -24.00 5.09
CA ASP A 94 -8.76 -24.26 5.27
C ASP A 94 -9.50 -24.35 3.93
N GLY A 95 -8.95 -23.77 2.86
CA GLY A 95 -9.56 -23.78 1.53
C GLY A 95 -10.61 -22.68 1.31
N LEU A 96 -10.67 -22.17 0.10
CA LEU A 96 -11.73 -21.27 -0.40
C LEU A 96 -12.25 -21.75 -1.77
N GLU A 97 -12.01 -23.01 -2.14
CA GLU A 97 -12.32 -23.54 -3.47
C GLU A 97 -13.82 -23.56 -3.85
N ASP A 98 -14.71 -23.41 -2.87
CA ASP A 98 -16.16 -23.25 -3.06
C ASP A 98 -16.56 -21.81 -3.44
N LEU A 99 -15.71 -20.82 -3.16
CA LEU A 99 -15.98 -19.41 -3.42
C LEU A 99 -15.01 -18.76 -4.41
N CYS A 100 -13.82 -19.33 -4.61
CA CYS A 100 -12.82 -18.79 -5.51
C CYS A 100 -12.11 -19.91 -6.27
N MET A 101 -11.97 -19.72 -7.59
CA MET A 101 -11.29 -20.69 -8.45
C MET A 101 -9.77 -20.61 -8.43
N ALA A 102 -9.20 -19.53 -7.89
CA ALA A 102 -7.76 -19.29 -7.87
C ALA A 102 -7.03 -20.46 -7.19
N ASP A 103 -6.03 -21.03 -7.87
CA ASP A 103 -5.35 -22.25 -7.41
C ASP A 103 -4.71 -22.08 -6.03
N MET A 104 -4.20 -20.89 -5.70
CA MET A 104 -3.57 -20.60 -4.40
C MET A 104 -4.50 -20.76 -3.18
N PHE A 105 -5.83 -20.82 -3.41
CA PHE A 105 -6.83 -21.00 -2.35
C PHE A 105 -7.38 -22.43 -2.26
N LYS A 106 -6.81 -23.38 -3.02
CA LYS A 106 -7.07 -24.80 -2.76
C LYS A 106 -6.32 -25.22 -1.50
N LYS A 107 -7.03 -25.91 -0.61
CA LYS A 107 -6.41 -26.43 0.62
C LYS A 107 -5.14 -27.25 0.33
N GLY A 108 -4.08 -26.97 1.08
CA GLY A 108 -2.75 -27.58 0.95
C GLY A 108 -1.79 -26.84 0.02
N ASN A 109 -2.28 -25.95 -0.85
CA ASN A 109 -1.41 -25.20 -1.77
C ASN A 109 -0.57 -24.17 -1.02
N LYS A 110 0.66 -24.01 -1.51
CA LYS A 110 1.65 -23.08 -0.95
C LYS A 110 2.28 -22.24 -2.05
N CYS A 111 2.71 -21.04 -1.71
CA CYS A 111 3.56 -20.24 -2.60
C CYS A 111 4.53 -19.36 -1.81
N PRO A 112 5.69 -19.01 -2.40
CA PRO A 112 6.58 -18.00 -1.83
C PRO A 112 5.88 -16.64 -1.73
N ILE A 113 6.23 -15.87 -0.71
CA ILE A 113 5.78 -14.48 -0.54
C ILE A 113 6.94 -13.53 -0.28
N THR A 114 6.79 -12.30 -0.72
CA THR A 114 7.58 -11.15 -0.25
C THR A 114 6.63 -10.17 0.41
N ILE A 115 6.92 -9.77 1.65
CA ILE A 115 6.14 -8.75 2.37
C ILE A 115 6.97 -7.49 2.55
N ARG A 116 6.31 -6.33 2.40
CA ARG A 116 6.84 -5.04 2.82
C ARG A 116 5.85 -4.34 3.75
N PHE A 117 6.33 -3.99 4.94
CA PHE A 117 5.70 -3.09 5.90
C PHE A 117 6.24 -1.67 5.73
N SER A 118 5.48 -0.66 6.13
CA SER A 118 5.91 0.75 6.02
C SER A 118 5.08 1.67 6.88
N THR A 119 5.58 2.85 7.20
CA THR A 119 4.75 4.02 7.56
C THR A 119 4.12 4.61 6.28
N VAL A 120 3.55 5.82 6.28
CA VAL A 120 2.92 6.46 5.11
C VAL A 120 3.52 7.83 4.79
N GLY A 121 3.44 8.78 5.74
CA GLY A 121 3.70 10.19 5.48
C GLY A 121 5.19 10.54 5.38
N GLY A 122 5.99 9.97 6.28
CA GLY A 122 7.42 10.26 6.42
C GLY A 122 8.29 9.76 5.26
N GLU A 123 9.43 10.42 5.07
CA GLU A 123 10.47 10.06 4.08
C GLU A 123 11.24 8.79 4.51
N SER A 124 12.13 8.28 3.66
CA SER A 124 12.87 7.02 3.87
C SER A 124 13.73 6.99 5.13
N GLY A 125 14.15 8.16 5.63
CA GLY A 125 14.89 8.33 6.89
C GLY A 125 14.02 8.57 8.13
N SER A 126 12.70 8.61 8.02
CA SER A 126 11.80 8.88 9.15
C SER A 126 11.76 7.72 10.17
N PRO A 127 11.32 7.94 11.43
CA PRO A 127 11.22 6.89 12.43
C PRO A 127 10.08 5.89 12.17
N ASP A 128 10.34 4.59 12.38
CA ASP A 128 9.37 3.48 12.25
C ASP A 128 8.15 3.63 13.17
N LEU A 129 8.33 4.27 14.32
CA LEU A 129 7.32 4.41 15.37
C LEU A 129 6.61 5.78 15.35
N ALA A 130 6.69 6.53 14.25
CA ALA A 130 5.84 7.70 14.05
C ALA A 130 4.35 7.31 14.13
N ARG A 131 3.49 8.19 14.64
CA ARG A 131 2.03 7.97 14.61
C ARG A 131 1.55 8.09 13.16
N ASP A 132 1.15 6.96 12.57
CA ASP A 132 0.87 6.86 11.12
C ASP A 132 0.07 5.59 10.83
N PRO A 133 -0.72 5.46 9.75
CA PRO A 133 -1.10 4.14 9.28
C PRO A 133 0.15 3.32 8.92
N ARG A 134 0.03 1.99 8.87
CA ARG A 134 1.10 1.14 8.36
C ARG A 134 0.69 0.46 7.07
N GLY A 135 1.53 0.54 6.04
CA GLY A 135 1.38 -0.26 4.83
C GLY A 135 1.63 -1.74 5.11
N PHE A 136 0.83 -2.61 4.49
CA PHE A 136 0.91 -4.06 4.59
C PHE A 136 0.81 -4.65 3.17
N ALA A 137 1.93 -4.70 2.45
CA ALA A 137 1.99 -5.16 1.07
C ALA A 137 2.58 -6.57 0.98
N ILE A 138 1.93 -7.48 0.27
CA ILE A 138 2.32 -8.88 0.08
C ILE A 138 2.30 -9.17 -1.41
N LYS A 139 3.37 -9.76 -1.92
CA LYS A 139 3.45 -10.33 -3.27
C LYS A 139 3.39 -11.84 -3.13
N PHE A 140 2.28 -12.45 -3.56
CA PHE A 140 2.12 -13.89 -3.66
C PHE A 140 2.64 -14.36 -5.01
N LYS A 141 3.71 -15.15 -5.02
CA LYS A 141 4.30 -15.69 -6.25
C LYS A 141 3.60 -17.00 -6.64
N THR A 142 2.40 -16.88 -7.20
CA THR A 142 1.53 -18.03 -7.49
C THR A 142 1.94 -18.78 -8.76
N GLN A 143 1.29 -19.92 -9.03
CA GLN A 143 1.49 -20.66 -10.28
C GLN A 143 0.93 -19.91 -11.51
N GLU A 144 0.06 -18.93 -11.32
CA GLU A 144 -0.62 -18.22 -12.43
C GLU A 144 -0.19 -16.74 -12.52
N GLY A 145 0.91 -16.39 -11.87
CA GLY A 145 1.45 -15.03 -11.83
C GLY A 145 1.58 -14.49 -10.42
N ASN A 146 2.07 -13.26 -10.31
CA ASN A 146 2.11 -12.57 -9.03
C ASN A 146 0.72 -11.99 -8.71
N TRP A 147 0.19 -12.27 -7.53
CA TRP A 147 -0.93 -11.51 -6.96
C TRP A 147 -0.38 -10.58 -5.88
N ASP A 148 -0.65 -9.28 -6.00
CA ASP A 148 -0.21 -8.29 -5.03
C ASP A 148 -1.38 -7.87 -4.13
N PHE A 149 -1.34 -8.28 -2.86
CA PHE A 149 -2.18 -7.73 -1.81
C PHE A 149 -1.54 -6.43 -1.31
N VAL A 150 -2.18 -5.28 -1.54
CA VAL A 150 -1.60 -3.97 -1.19
C VAL A 150 -2.53 -3.24 -0.22
N GLY A 151 -2.41 -3.58 1.06
CA GLY A 151 -3.28 -3.12 2.13
C GLY A 151 -2.60 -2.21 3.15
N ASN A 152 -3.32 -1.94 4.24
CA ASN A 152 -2.85 -1.20 5.42
C ASN A 152 -3.14 -1.98 6.71
N ASN A 153 -2.63 -1.51 7.85
CA ASN A 153 -2.96 -2.04 9.17
C ASN A 153 -4.32 -1.60 9.72
N THR A 154 -5.09 -0.85 8.92
CA THR A 154 -6.45 -0.39 9.24
C THR A 154 -7.44 -0.89 8.18
N PRO A 155 -8.69 -1.22 8.58
CA PRO A 155 -9.69 -1.75 7.64
C PRO A 155 -10.32 -0.69 6.74
N VAL A 156 -10.08 0.59 7.02
CA VAL A 156 -10.64 1.74 6.29
C VAL A 156 -9.52 2.73 5.93
N PHE A 157 -9.85 3.71 5.10
CA PHE A 157 -8.97 4.81 4.72
C PHE A 157 -9.64 6.18 4.95
N PHE A 158 -8.89 7.26 4.68
CA PHE A 158 -9.32 8.63 4.97
C PHE A 158 -10.30 9.21 3.94
N LEU A 159 -10.43 8.58 2.78
CA LEU A 159 -11.18 9.12 1.65
C LEU A 159 -11.89 8.02 0.89
N ARG A 160 -12.96 8.41 0.18
CA ARG A 160 -13.73 7.58 -0.75
C ARG A 160 -13.74 8.12 -2.18
N ASP A 161 -13.28 9.36 -2.40
CA ASP A 161 -13.12 9.95 -3.73
C ASP A 161 -11.62 10.00 -4.11
N PRO A 162 -11.17 9.34 -5.18
CA PRO A 162 -9.74 9.17 -5.47
C PRO A 162 -9.00 10.48 -5.80
N ALA A 163 -9.70 11.48 -6.35
CA ALA A 163 -9.10 12.78 -6.65
C ALA A 163 -8.55 13.48 -5.39
N LYS A 164 -9.06 13.14 -4.21
CA LYS A 164 -8.60 13.66 -2.92
C LYS A 164 -7.21 13.15 -2.52
N PHE A 165 -6.73 12.03 -3.08
CA PHE A 165 -5.53 11.36 -2.58
C PHE A 165 -4.26 12.24 -2.62
N PRO A 166 -3.90 12.92 -3.74
CA PRO A 166 -2.73 13.79 -3.75
C PRO A 166 -2.85 14.93 -2.74
N HIS A 167 -4.04 15.55 -2.64
CA HIS A 167 -4.31 16.64 -1.71
C HIS A 167 -4.20 16.20 -0.24
N PHE A 168 -4.80 15.05 0.09
CA PHE A 168 -4.67 14.44 1.41
C PHE A 168 -3.19 14.18 1.74
N ILE A 169 -2.44 13.51 0.86
CA ILE A 169 -1.04 13.17 1.13
C ILE A 169 -0.18 14.42 1.31
N HIS A 170 -0.42 15.51 0.58
CA HIS A 170 0.29 16.78 0.80
C HIS A 170 0.12 17.31 2.23
N THR A 171 -1.06 17.13 2.83
CA THR A 171 -1.34 17.55 4.22
C THR A 171 -0.63 16.70 5.27
N GLN A 172 -0.20 15.48 4.90
CA GLN A 172 0.52 14.55 5.76
C GLN A 172 2.05 14.69 5.64
N LYS A 173 2.52 15.49 4.67
CA LYS A 173 3.94 15.74 4.42
C LYS A 173 4.35 17.10 4.97
N ARG A 174 5.18 17.83 4.23
CA ARG A 174 5.85 19.04 4.66
C ARG A 174 5.16 20.26 4.08
N HIS A 175 5.08 21.32 4.88
CA HIS A 175 4.63 22.62 4.42
C HIS A 175 5.59 23.13 3.30
N PRO A 176 5.08 23.64 2.17
CA PRO A 176 5.91 23.94 1.00
C PRO A 176 6.95 25.06 1.22
N ALA A 177 6.65 26.06 2.07
CA ALA A 177 7.58 27.16 2.35
C ALA A 177 8.60 26.86 3.47
N THR A 178 8.15 26.30 4.60
CA THR A 178 8.97 26.07 5.79
C THR A 178 9.63 24.69 5.81
N HIS A 179 9.13 23.75 5.00
CA HIS A 179 9.55 22.36 4.98
C HIS A 179 9.37 21.61 6.32
N LEU A 180 8.57 22.16 7.24
CA LEU A 180 8.23 21.56 8.52
C LEU A 180 7.08 20.55 8.37
N ALA A 181 7.05 19.55 9.24
CA ALA A 181 6.00 18.54 9.31
C ALA A 181 4.88 18.96 10.29
N GLY A 182 3.78 18.20 10.31
CA GLY A 182 2.61 18.48 11.14
C GLY A 182 2.84 18.51 12.66
N GLY A 183 4.01 18.03 13.13
CA GLY A 183 4.41 18.13 14.54
C GLY A 183 4.66 19.56 15.01
N ASP A 184 5.15 20.45 14.14
CA ASP A 184 5.41 21.85 14.46
C ASP A 184 4.18 22.74 14.19
N ASP A 185 3.47 22.45 13.10
CA ASP A 185 2.24 23.14 12.71
C ASP A 185 1.26 22.16 12.08
N SER A 186 0.20 21.83 12.82
CA SER A 186 -0.85 20.90 12.36
C SER A 186 -1.97 21.57 11.56
N THR A 187 -1.83 22.84 11.16
CA THR A 187 -2.88 23.59 10.47
C THR A 187 -3.30 22.94 9.16
N MET A 188 -2.35 22.55 8.30
CA MET A 188 -2.68 21.87 7.03
C MET A 188 -3.42 20.55 7.26
N PHE A 189 -3.00 19.79 8.29
CA PHE A 189 -3.60 18.51 8.66
C PHE A 189 -5.06 18.69 9.11
N TRP A 190 -5.31 19.59 10.07
CA TRP A 190 -6.65 19.78 10.60
C TRP A 190 -7.56 20.56 9.66
N ASP A 191 -7.04 21.48 8.86
CA ASP A 191 -7.86 22.23 7.90
C ASP A 191 -8.47 21.27 6.88
N TYR A 192 -7.63 20.42 6.26
CA TYR A 192 -8.10 19.39 5.33
C TYR A 192 -9.14 18.46 5.96
N LEU A 193 -8.86 17.90 7.16
CA LEU A 193 -9.77 16.96 7.81
C LEU A 193 -11.08 17.62 8.24
N SER A 194 -11.05 18.89 8.65
CA SER A 194 -12.25 19.65 9.00
C SER A 194 -13.17 19.92 7.80
N GLN A 195 -12.63 19.80 6.59
CA GLN A 195 -13.33 20.00 5.31
C GLN A 195 -13.71 18.68 4.61
N ASN A 196 -13.27 17.54 5.15
CA ASN A 196 -13.49 16.18 4.62
C ASN A 196 -13.89 15.23 5.76
N PRO A 197 -15.07 15.44 6.38
CA PRO A 197 -15.54 14.68 7.54
C PRO A 197 -15.63 13.16 7.32
N GLU A 198 -15.68 12.68 6.07
CA GLU A 198 -15.64 11.23 5.78
C GLU A 198 -14.39 10.53 6.33
N ALA A 199 -13.32 11.29 6.60
CA ALA A 199 -12.06 10.78 7.15
C ALA A 199 -12.16 10.37 8.63
N VAL A 200 -13.21 10.79 9.35
CA VAL A 200 -13.28 10.72 10.82
C VAL A 200 -13.03 9.30 11.37
N HIS A 201 -13.50 8.26 10.66
CA HIS A 201 -13.30 6.88 11.08
C HIS A 201 -11.82 6.50 11.12
N GLN A 202 -11.08 6.80 10.05
CA GLN A 202 -9.67 6.49 9.97
C GLN A 202 -8.83 7.43 10.86
N VAL A 203 -9.22 8.69 11.02
CA VAL A 203 -8.59 9.63 11.97
C VAL A 203 -8.67 9.08 13.39
N MET A 204 -9.80 8.51 13.79
CA MET A 204 -9.95 7.89 15.10
C MET A 204 -9.00 6.71 15.30
N ILE A 205 -8.78 5.88 14.28
CA ILE A 205 -7.85 4.76 14.36
C ILE A 205 -6.40 5.27 14.44
N LEU A 206 -6.04 6.26 13.62
CA LEU A 206 -4.71 6.88 13.59
C LEU A 206 -4.36 7.55 14.93
N MET A 207 -5.28 8.32 15.49
CA MET A 207 -5.06 9.06 16.74
C MET A 207 -5.24 8.19 17.99
N GLY A 208 -5.82 6.99 17.84
CA GLY A 208 -5.89 5.97 18.89
C GLY A 208 -4.61 5.15 19.02
N ASP A 209 -4.62 4.15 19.90
CA ASP A 209 -3.41 3.36 20.21
C ASP A 209 -2.84 2.63 18.97
N ARG A 210 -3.70 2.25 18.02
CA ARG A 210 -3.28 1.57 16.77
C ARG A 210 -2.44 2.42 15.82
N GLY A 211 -2.32 3.73 16.05
CA GLY A 211 -1.44 4.60 15.29
C GLY A 211 0.06 4.38 15.55
N ILE A 212 0.42 3.69 16.64
CA ILE A 212 1.81 3.38 16.99
C ILE A 212 1.91 1.89 17.36
N PRO A 213 1.83 0.96 16.38
CA PRO A 213 2.02 -0.46 16.66
C PRO A 213 3.43 -0.73 17.19
N GLN A 214 3.56 -1.75 18.05
CA GLN A 214 4.85 -2.20 18.58
C GLN A 214 5.62 -2.98 17.51
N GLY A 215 6.11 -2.29 16.49
CA GLY A 215 6.72 -2.91 15.31
C GLY A 215 5.70 -3.61 14.41
N TRP A 216 6.20 -4.38 13.43
CA TRP A 216 5.38 -4.90 12.33
C TRP A 216 4.61 -6.17 12.67
N ARG A 217 5.13 -6.98 13.61
CA ARG A 217 4.62 -8.34 13.87
C ARG A 217 3.35 -8.35 14.72
N PHE A 218 3.04 -7.25 15.40
CA PHE A 218 1.90 -7.11 16.33
C PHE A 218 0.79 -6.21 15.77
N MET A 219 0.61 -6.20 14.46
CA MET A 219 -0.51 -5.52 13.80
C MET A 219 -1.21 -6.44 12.80
N HIS A 220 -2.50 -6.20 12.61
CA HIS A 220 -3.25 -6.81 11.52
C HIS A 220 -2.93 -6.11 10.20
N GLY A 221 -3.26 -6.75 9.08
CA GLY A 221 -3.31 -6.18 7.74
C GLY A 221 -4.71 -6.33 7.17
N TYR A 222 -5.13 -5.39 6.34
CA TYR A 222 -6.45 -5.37 5.71
C TYR A 222 -6.26 -4.88 4.27
N TYR A 223 -6.95 -5.51 3.33
CA TYR A 223 -6.91 -5.03 1.95
C TYR A 223 -7.58 -3.65 1.83
N GLY A 224 -8.50 -3.35 2.74
CA GLY A 224 -9.29 -2.11 2.80
C GLY A 224 -10.44 -2.17 1.81
N HIS A 225 -10.12 -2.31 0.53
CA HIS A 225 -11.10 -2.33 -0.54
C HIS A 225 -11.90 -3.64 -0.56
N THR A 226 -13.07 -3.53 -1.17
CA THR A 226 -13.81 -4.68 -1.67
C THR A 226 -13.19 -5.20 -2.97
N LEU A 227 -13.05 -6.51 -3.10
CA LEU A 227 -12.71 -7.22 -4.33
C LEU A 227 -13.91 -8.07 -4.77
N LYS A 228 -13.83 -8.64 -5.96
CA LYS A 228 -14.69 -9.74 -6.39
C LYS A 228 -13.86 -11.02 -6.43
N ILE A 229 -14.45 -12.12 -5.97
CA ILE A 229 -13.90 -13.46 -6.16
C ILE A 229 -14.86 -14.30 -7.00
N VAL A 230 -14.30 -15.04 -7.95
CA VAL A 230 -15.06 -15.79 -8.96
C VAL A 230 -14.96 -17.29 -8.67
N LYS A 231 -16.12 -17.94 -8.59
CA LYS A 231 -16.26 -19.38 -8.38
C LYS A 231 -15.96 -20.16 -9.66
N LYS A 232 -15.82 -21.48 -9.53
CA LYS A 232 -15.58 -22.38 -10.67
C LYS A 232 -16.69 -22.37 -11.73
N ASP A 233 -17.92 -22.05 -11.34
CA ASP A 233 -19.07 -21.96 -12.26
C ASP A 233 -19.19 -20.58 -12.96
N GLY A 234 -18.28 -19.65 -12.67
CA GLY A 234 -18.28 -18.29 -13.19
C GLY A 234 -19.18 -17.31 -12.43
N SER A 235 -19.96 -17.76 -11.44
CA SER A 235 -20.63 -16.87 -10.50
C SER A 235 -19.60 -16.22 -9.56
N TRP A 236 -19.96 -15.09 -8.94
CA TRP A 236 -19.01 -14.33 -8.13
C TRP A 236 -19.68 -13.70 -6.91
N VAL A 237 -18.86 -13.34 -5.92
CA VAL A 237 -19.26 -12.61 -4.71
C VAL A 237 -18.25 -11.50 -4.43
N TYR A 238 -18.67 -10.46 -3.70
CA TYR A 238 -17.76 -9.48 -3.12
C TYR A 238 -16.99 -10.09 -1.97
N ALA A 239 -15.74 -9.65 -1.77
CA ALA A 239 -14.84 -10.13 -0.73
C ALA A 239 -14.03 -8.99 -0.11
N GLN A 240 -13.87 -9.02 1.22
CA GLN A 240 -12.88 -8.23 1.96
C GLN A 240 -11.91 -9.16 2.66
N PHE A 241 -10.60 -9.00 2.38
CA PHE A 241 -9.56 -9.85 2.95
C PHE A 241 -8.89 -9.21 4.18
N HIS A 242 -8.68 -10.02 5.21
CA HIS A 242 -8.11 -9.65 6.50
C HIS A 242 -6.92 -10.57 6.82
N ILE A 243 -5.82 -9.99 7.29
CA ILE A 243 -4.57 -10.67 7.65
C ILE A 243 -4.34 -10.46 9.14
N LEU A 244 -4.75 -11.41 9.96
CA LEU A 244 -4.76 -11.25 11.42
C LEU A 244 -3.48 -11.83 12.03
N SER A 245 -2.67 -10.97 12.67
CA SER A 245 -1.47 -11.40 13.41
C SER A 245 -1.80 -12.47 14.44
N ASN A 246 -1.04 -13.57 14.39
CA ASN A 246 -1.12 -14.63 15.39
C ASN A 246 -0.37 -14.26 16.69
N GLN A 247 0.38 -13.16 16.67
CA GLN A 247 1.09 -12.60 17.84
C GLN A 247 0.20 -11.67 18.67
N GLY A 248 -1.03 -11.40 18.22
CA GLY A 248 -1.94 -10.41 18.78
C GLY A 248 -1.62 -8.98 18.34
N VAL A 249 -2.36 -8.01 18.90
CA VAL A 249 -2.14 -6.58 18.65
C VAL A 249 -1.47 -5.95 19.86
N LYS A 250 -0.34 -5.26 19.64
CA LYS A 250 0.41 -4.52 20.65
C LYS A 250 0.79 -3.15 20.11
N THR A 251 0.81 -2.15 20.98
CA THR A 251 0.98 -0.74 20.63
C THR A 251 1.84 -0.05 21.68
N PHE A 252 2.56 0.99 21.28
CA PHE A 252 3.27 1.88 22.20
C PHE A 252 2.47 3.16 22.48
N THR A 253 2.68 3.76 23.65
CA THR A 253 2.39 5.19 23.85
C THR A 253 3.40 6.04 23.09
N ALA A 254 3.12 7.34 22.95
CA ALA A 254 4.08 8.28 22.35
C ALA A 254 5.39 8.37 23.16
N GLU A 255 5.30 8.32 24.50
CA GLU A 255 6.47 8.38 25.38
C GLU A 255 7.33 7.10 25.27
N GLU A 256 6.70 5.93 25.19
CA GLU A 256 7.39 4.65 24.98
C GLU A 256 8.09 4.61 23.62
N ALA A 257 7.41 5.03 22.56
CA ALA A 257 7.95 5.07 21.20
C ALA A 257 9.16 5.99 21.07
N ALA A 258 9.13 7.16 21.74
CA ALA A 258 10.25 8.10 21.75
C ALA A 258 11.52 7.54 22.42
N SER A 259 11.38 6.49 23.24
CA SER A 259 12.50 5.82 23.93
C SER A 259 13.08 4.64 23.15
N GLN A 260 12.51 4.31 21.98
CA GLN A 260 12.99 3.21 21.12
C GLN A 260 13.92 3.71 20.02
N SER A 261 14.58 2.76 19.34
CA SER A 261 15.31 3.04 18.10
C SER A 261 14.37 3.62 17.03
N PRO A 262 14.82 4.59 16.21
CA PRO A 262 14.06 5.05 15.04
C PRO A 262 13.85 3.94 14.01
N ASP A 263 14.60 2.84 14.07
CA ASP A 263 14.50 1.67 13.20
C ASP A 263 13.94 0.44 13.95
N TYR A 264 13.16 0.67 15.02
CA TYR A 264 12.65 -0.41 15.88
C TYR A 264 11.94 -1.51 15.12
N GLY A 265 11.08 -1.17 14.16
CA GLY A 265 10.30 -2.15 13.42
C GLY A 265 11.18 -3.01 12.52
N GLN A 266 12.12 -2.38 11.78
CA GLN A 266 13.11 -3.09 10.97
C GLN A 266 13.94 -4.04 11.82
N LYS A 267 14.46 -3.54 12.95
CA LYS A 267 15.29 -4.32 13.87
C LYS A 267 14.53 -5.50 14.48
N ASP A 268 13.33 -5.26 15.01
CA ASP A 268 12.47 -6.31 15.60
C ASP A 268 12.17 -7.42 14.59
N LEU A 269 11.77 -7.06 13.37
CA LEU A 269 11.45 -8.04 12.34
C LEU A 269 12.69 -8.86 11.95
N PHE A 270 13.80 -8.20 11.65
CA PHE A 270 15.02 -8.85 11.21
C PHE A 270 15.56 -9.82 12.27
N GLU A 271 15.72 -9.34 13.51
CA GLU A 271 16.25 -10.16 14.60
C GLU A 271 15.31 -11.30 14.99
N SER A 272 13.99 -11.11 14.90
CA SER A 272 13.04 -12.20 15.19
C SER A 272 13.20 -13.34 14.20
N ILE A 273 13.37 -13.03 12.92
CA ILE A 273 13.59 -14.05 11.89
C ILE A 273 14.94 -14.75 12.09
N GLU A 274 16.02 -14.01 12.39
CA GLU A 274 17.34 -14.59 12.68
C GLU A 274 17.31 -15.56 13.87
N LYS A 275 16.49 -15.26 14.89
CA LYS A 275 16.34 -16.09 16.10
C LYS A 275 15.40 -17.28 15.91
N GLY A 276 14.73 -17.40 14.76
CA GLY A 276 13.72 -18.45 14.50
C GLY A 276 12.33 -18.14 15.06
N ASP A 277 12.11 -16.92 15.59
CA ASP A 277 10.81 -16.43 16.09
C ASP A 277 9.94 -15.90 14.93
N TYR A 278 9.63 -16.79 13.99
CA TYR A 278 8.95 -16.48 12.73
C TYR A 278 7.55 -15.88 12.95
N PRO A 279 7.33 -14.60 12.60
CA PRO A 279 5.99 -14.03 12.72
C PRO A 279 5.05 -14.64 11.69
N SER A 280 3.79 -14.78 12.09
CA SER A 280 2.76 -15.33 11.22
C SER A 280 1.43 -14.60 11.34
N TRP A 281 0.64 -14.69 10.27
CA TRP A 281 -0.69 -14.10 10.21
C TRP A 281 -1.65 -15.09 9.57
N THR A 282 -2.90 -15.06 10.02
CA THR A 282 -3.99 -15.86 9.45
C THR A 282 -4.80 -15.00 8.49
N MET A 283 -4.88 -15.41 7.23
CA MET A 283 -5.75 -14.78 6.23
C MET A 283 -7.18 -15.26 6.41
N LYS A 284 -8.11 -14.30 6.43
CA LYS A 284 -9.55 -14.50 6.50
C LYS A 284 -10.26 -13.64 5.46
N VAL A 285 -11.51 -13.97 5.17
CA VAL A 285 -12.36 -13.22 4.22
C VAL A 285 -13.77 -13.03 4.77
N GLN A 286 -14.34 -11.85 4.58
CA GLN A 286 -15.79 -11.62 4.61
C GLN A 286 -16.30 -11.66 3.19
N THR A 287 -17.50 -12.20 2.95
CA THR A 287 -18.10 -12.26 1.60
C THR A 287 -19.54 -11.77 1.59
N MET A 288 -19.94 -11.11 0.50
CA MET A 288 -21.30 -10.63 0.25
C MET A 288 -21.73 -10.98 -1.17
N THR A 289 -22.96 -11.44 -1.37
CA THR A 289 -23.53 -11.50 -2.73
C THR A 289 -23.85 -10.09 -3.24
N PRO A 290 -24.05 -9.90 -4.56
CA PRO A 290 -24.51 -8.62 -5.09
C PRO A 290 -25.82 -8.13 -4.45
N THR A 291 -26.78 -9.04 -4.24
CA THR A 291 -28.04 -8.74 -3.55
C THR A 291 -27.81 -8.34 -2.09
N ASP A 292 -26.93 -9.01 -1.36
CA ASP A 292 -26.60 -8.60 0.02
C ASP A 292 -26.05 -7.16 0.05
N ALA A 293 -25.25 -6.77 -0.93
CA ALA A 293 -24.67 -5.43 -1.01
C ALA A 293 -25.73 -4.35 -1.29
N GLU A 294 -26.70 -4.63 -2.18
CA GLU A 294 -27.86 -3.77 -2.43
C GLU A 294 -28.71 -3.61 -1.17
N GLU A 295 -29.05 -4.73 -0.50
CA GLU A 295 -29.85 -4.71 0.73
C GLU A 295 -29.12 -3.99 1.88
N LEU A 296 -27.80 -4.15 1.97
CA LEU A 296 -26.99 -3.48 2.98
C LEU A 296 -27.00 -1.97 2.78
N TRP A 297 -26.91 -1.52 1.52
CA TRP A 297 -27.07 -0.11 1.18
C TRP A 297 -28.47 0.40 1.51
N GLU A 298 -29.52 -0.30 1.11
CA GLU A 298 -30.91 0.13 1.32
C GLU A 298 -31.27 0.22 2.81
N LYS A 299 -30.86 -0.77 3.61
CA LYS A 299 -31.24 -0.89 5.02
C LYS A 299 -30.32 -0.12 5.98
N GLN A 300 -29.03 -0.05 5.67
CA GLN A 300 -28.00 0.46 6.61
C GLN A 300 -27.11 1.54 6.01
N ARG A 301 -27.27 1.88 4.72
CA ARG A 301 -26.48 2.91 4.01
C ARG A 301 -24.96 2.68 4.03
N ILE A 302 -24.54 1.43 4.24
CA ILE A 302 -23.15 1.01 4.10
C ILE A 302 -22.91 0.68 2.64
N ASN A 303 -21.96 1.38 2.02
CA ASN A 303 -21.60 1.14 0.63
C ASN A 303 -20.38 0.20 0.58
N VAL A 304 -20.50 -0.93 -0.12
CA VAL A 304 -19.40 -1.87 -0.30
C VAL A 304 -18.22 -1.29 -1.11
N PHE A 305 -18.44 -0.22 -1.86
CA PHE A 305 -17.41 0.49 -2.64
C PHE A 305 -16.80 1.68 -1.90
N ASP A 306 -17.20 1.92 -0.65
CA ASP A 306 -16.74 3.05 0.15
C ASP A 306 -15.64 2.60 1.12
N LEU A 307 -14.41 3.00 0.80
CA LEU A 307 -13.22 2.66 1.57
C LEU A 307 -13.19 3.25 3.00
N THR A 308 -14.14 4.12 3.36
CA THR A 308 -14.26 4.66 4.72
C THR A 308 -15.17 3.80 5.62
N HIS A 309 -15.84 2.78 5.06
CA HIS A 309 -16.75 1.89 5.77
C HIS A 309 -16.17 0.50 6.03
N ILE A 310 -16.67 -0.15 7.09
CA ILE A 310 -16.42 -1.56 7.38
C ILE A 310 -17.68 -2.39 7.19
N TRP A 311 -17.51 -3.68 6.94
CA TRP A 311 -18.61 -4.63 6.92
C TRP A 311 -18.89 -5.19 8.32
N PRO A 312 -20.13 -5.16 8.82
CA PRO A 312 -20.46 -5.69 10.14
C PRO A 312 -20.14 -7.19 10.24
N GLN A 313 -19.13 -7.56 11.02
CA GLN A 313 -18.69 -8.97 11.14
C GLN A 313 -19.74 -9.91 11.73
N LYS A 314 -20.74 -9.39 12.45
CA LYS A 314 -21.90 -10.18 12.92
C LYS A 314 -22.82 -10.62 11.77
N GLN A 315 -22.93 -9.80 10.72
CA GLN A 315 -23.77 -10.09 9.54
C GLN A 315 -22.96 -10.86 8.49
N PHE A 316 -21.68 -10.52 8.33
CA PHE A 316 -20.78 -11.12 7.35
C PHE A 316 -19.54 -11.67 8.08
N PRO A 317 -19.61 -12.89 8.65
CA PRO A 317 -18.56 -13.42 9.50
C PRO A 317 -17.26 -13.71 8.72
N LEU A 318 -16.14 -13.65 9.44
CA LEU A 318 -14.83 -13.99 8.90
C LEU A 318 -14.69 -15.50 8.70
N ARG A 319 -14.39 -15.92 7.47
CA ARG A 319 -13.98 -17.28 7.15
C ARG A 319 -12.46 -17.37 7.04
N THR A 320 -11.84 -18.36 7.72
CA THR A 320 -10.40 -18.63 7.60
C THR A 320 -10.08 -19.23 6.23
N ILE A 321 -8.95 -18.81 5.64
CA ILE A 321 -8.46 -19.33 4.36
C ILE A 321 -7.13 -20.06 4.55
N GLY A 322 -6.18 -19.43 5.23
CA GLY A 322 -4.81 -19.91 5.30
C GLY A 322 -3.92 -19.06 6.19
N LYS A 323 -2.63 -19.39 6.19
CA LYS A 323 -1.61 -18.79 7.04
C LYS A 323 -0.43 -18.33 6.20
N LEU A 324 0.10 -17.16 6.52
CA LEU A 324 1.39 -16.70 6.04
C LEU A 324 2.40 -16.69 7.18
N THR A 325 3.65 -17.05 6.89
CA THR A 325 4.77 -17.06 7.84
C THR A 325 6.00 -16.44 7.18
N LEU A 326 6.63 -15.47 7.84
CA LEU A 326 7.89 -14.88 7.38
C LEU A 326 9.05 -15.60 8.04
N ASN A 327 9.95 -16.16 7.24
CA ASN A 327 11.02 -17.04 7.71
C ASN A 327 12.39 -16.78 7.07
N GLU A 328 12.51 -15.75 6.24
CA GLU A 328 13.77 -15.40 5.58
C GLU A 328 13.93 -13.87 5.50
N ASN A 329 15.08 -13.38 5.96
CA ASN A 329 15.46 -11.98 5.84
C ASN A 329 15.97 -11.67 4.42
N ALA A 330 15.79 -10.42 3.98
CA ALA A 330 16.45 -9.94 2.77
C ALA A 330 17.98 -10.02 2.94
N LYS A 331 18.67 -10.55 1.93
CA LYS A 331 20.15 -10.54 1.86
C LYS A 331 20.68 -9.15 1.54
N ASN A 332 19.94 -8.40 0.72
CA ASN A 332 20.22 -7.01 0.40
C ASN A 332 18.92 -6.18 0.45
N TYR A 333 18.83 -5.27 1.42
CA TYR A 333 17.66 -4.43 1.60
C TYR A 333 17.29 -3.64 0.33
N PHE A 334 18.27 -3.08 -0.37
CA PHE A 334 17.99 -2.26 -1.55
C PHE A 334 17.37 -3.11 -2.67
N ALA A 335 17.97 -4.24 -3.01
CA ALA A 335 17.51 -5.11 -4.10
C ALA A 335 16.19 -5.83 -3.80
N GLU A 336 15.92 -6.16 -2.52
CA GLU A 336 14.80 -7.05 -2.16
C GLU A 336 13.66 -6.34 -1.41
N VAL A 337 13.91 -5.17 -0.81
CA VAL A 337 12.89 -4.38 -0.10
C VAL A 337 12.67 -3.06 -0.83
N GLU A 338 13.72 -2.30 -1.12
CA GLU A 338 13.58 -0.98 -1.75
C GLU A 338 13.12 -1.10 -3.22
N GLN A 339 13.66 -2.05 -3.98
CA GLN A 339 13.27 -2.29 -5.37
C GLN A 339 12.01 -3.17 -5.54
N ALA A 340 11.43 -3.68 -4.46
CA ALA A 340 10.16 -4.40 -4.53
C ALA A 340 9.01 -3.49 -5.00
N ALA A 341 8.33 -3.90 -6.07
CA ALA A 341 7.24 -3.18 -6.70
C ALA A 341 5.93 -3.97 -6.54
N PHE A 342 5.05 -3.48 -5.68
CA PHE A 342 3.70 -4.02 -5.46
C PHE A 342 2.68 -3.21 -6.27
N ASN A 343 1.68 -3.86 -6.85
CA ASN A 343 0.68 -3.21 -7.70
C ASN A 343 -0.69 -3.89 -7.54
N PRO A 344 -1.75 -3.20 -7.05
CA PRO A 344 -3.07 -3.81 -6.90
C PRO A 344 -3.71 -4.26 -8.22
N ALA A 345 -3.21 -3.82 -9.39
CA ALA A 345 -3.63 -4.35 -10.70
C ALA A 345 -3.01 -5.72 -11.04
N HIS A 346 -2.01 -6.19 -10.31
CA HIS A 346 -1.52 -7.55 -10.44
C HIS A 346 -2.47 -8.50 -9.72
N MET A 347 -3.50 -8.94 -10.43
CA MET A 347 -4.46 -9.95 -9.99
C MET A 347 -4.23 -11.28 -10.72
N ILE A 348 -4.82 -12.34 -10.19
CA ILE A 348 -4.77 -13.70 -10.75
C ILE A 348 -6.19 -14.14 -11.11
N PRO A 349 -6.34 -15.14 -12.00
CA PRO A 349 -7.66 -15.67 -12.32
C PRO A 349 -8.48 -16.01 -11.08
N GLY A 350 -9.71 -15.50 -11.02
CA GLY A 350 -10.60 -15.69 -9.88
C GLY A 350 -10.60 -14.54 -8.87
N VAL A 351 -9.72 -13.54 -9.00
CA VAL A 351 -9.72 -12.32 -8.20
C VAL A 351 -9.83 -11.12 -9.14
N GLU A 352 -10.82 -10.26 -8.91
CA GLU A 352 -11.14 -9.13 -9.78
C GLU A 352 -11.35 -7.85 -8.96
N PRO A 353 -11.07 -6.66 -9.51
CA PRO A 353 -11.32 -5.40 -8.81
C PRO A 353 -12.82 -5.13 -8.69
N SER A 354 -13.27 -4.55 -7.58
CA SER A 354 -14.64 -4.04 -7.47
C SER A 354 -14.79 -2.66 -8.11
N ALA A 355 -15.98 -2.06 -8.03
CA ALA A 355 -16.24 -0.70 -8.48
C ALA A 355 -15.83 0.39 -7.45
N ASP A 356 -15.11 0.02 -6.38
CA ASP A 356 -14.50 1.00 -5.47
C ASP A 356 -13.63 2.01 -6.26
N PRO A 357 -14.00 3.30 -6.29
CA PRO A 357 -13.33 4.28 -7.13
C PRO A 357 -11.89 4.55 -6.69
N VAL A 358 -11.60 4.41 -5.39
CA VAL A 358 -10.23 4.49 -4.88
C VAL A 358 -9.42 3.30 -5.36
N LEU A 359 -9.96 2.08 -5.29
CA LEU A 359 -9.29 0.90 -5.85
C LEU A 359 -9.01 1.08 -7.34
N GLN A 360 -10.01 1.50 -8.13
CA GLN A 360 -9.89 1.71 -9.58
C GLN A 360 -8.73 2.66 -9.92
N SER A 361 -8.63 3.81 -9.22
CA SER A 361 -7.51 4.74 -9.40
C SER A 361 -6.14 4.12 -9.09
N ARG A 362 -6.07 3.25 -8.07
CA ARG A 362 -4.83 2.60 -7.64
C ARG A 362 -4.33 1.59 -8.67
N LEU A 363 -5.20 1.00 -9.48
CA LEU A 363 -4.81 0.07 -10.55
C LEU A 363 -3.86 0.73 -11.56
N PHE A 364 -4.01 2.04 -11.78
CA PHE A 364 -3.13 2.83 -12.64
C PHE A 364 -1.91 3.41 -11.88
N SER A 365 -2.13 4.00 -10.70
CA SER A 365 -1.12 4.82 -10.02
C SER A 365 0.17 4.08 -9.67
N TYR A 366 0.08 2.82 -9.22
CA TYR A 366 1.26 2.04 -8.79
C TYR A 366 2.23 1.73 -9.94
N PRO A 367 1.81 1.11 -11.07
CA PRO A 367 2.73 0.80 -12.15
C PRO A 367 3.30 2.06 -12.80
N ASP A 368 2.56 3.17 -12.82
CA ASP A 368 3.09 4.48 -13.25
C ASP A 368 4.25 4.94 -12.35
N ALA A 369 4.03 5.00 -11.03
CA ALA A 369 5.06 5.39 -10.08
C ALA A 369 6.31 4.49 -10.13
N HIS A 370 6.16 3.18 -10.33
CA HIS A 370 7.31 2.27 -10.43
C HIS A 370 8.15 2.48 -11.69
N ARG A 371 7.54 2.88 -12.81
CA ARG A 371 8.29 3.23 -14.04
C ARG A 371 9.17 4.45 -13.83
N HIS A 372 8.70 5.44 -13.07
CA HIS A 372 9.51 6.59 -12.68
C HIS A 372 10.59 6.22 -11.64
N ARG A 373 10.19 5.47 -10.61
CA ARG A 373 11.03 5.20 -9.44
C ARG A 373 12.17 4.22 -9.71
N ILE A 374 11.91 3.15 -10.46
CA ILE A 374 12.88 2.07 -10.70
C ILE A 374 13.32 2.07 -12.18
N GLY A 375 12.36 2.23 -13.10
CA GLY A 375 12.60 2.21 -14.54
C GLY A 375 11.60 1.33 -15.29
N ALA A 376 11.58 1.46 -16.62
CA ALA A 376 10.60 0.80 -17.48
C ALA A 376 10.54 -0.73 -17.34
N ASN A 377 11.69 -1.36 -17.05
CA ASN A 377 11.86 -2.81 -16.98
C ASN A 377 11.91 -3.37 -15.54
N TYR A 378 11.36 -2.65 -14.54
CA TYR A 378 11.42 -3.05 -13.12
C TYR A 378 10.93 -4.47 -12.82
N GLN A 379 10.05 -5.03 -13.67
CA GLN A 379 9.53 -6.40 -13.53
C GLN A 379 10.60 -7.48 -13.78
N GLN A 380 11.70 -7.14 -14.46
CA GLN A 380 12.83 -8.06 -14.69
C GLN A 380 13.71 -8.24 -13.45
N LEU A 381 13.59 -7.38 -12.44
CA LEU A 381 14.33 -7.52 -11.19
C LEU A 381 13.90 -8.79 -10.44
N PRO A 382 14.84 -9.58 -9.86
CA PRO A 382 14.53 -10.88 -9.25
C PRO A 382 13.40 -10.85 -8.21
N VAL A 383 13.34 -9.81 -7.37
CA VAL A 383 12.29 -9.67 -6.35
C VAL A 383 10.89 -9.52 -6.97
N ASN A 384 10.80 -8.88 -8.14
CA ASN A 384 9.55 -8.59 -8.85
C ASN A 384 9.15 -9.70 -9.83
N SER A 385 10.11 -10.52 -10.25
CA SER A 385 9.88 -11.59 -11.21
C SER A 385 8.95 -12.69 -10.65
N PRO A 386 7.98 -13.17 -11.43
CA PRO A 386 7.10 -14.29 -11.07
C PRO A 386 7.82 -15.65 -11.14
N VAL A 387 7.21 -16.69 -10.57
CA VAL A 387 7.77 -18.06 -10.49
C VAL A 387 6.87 -19.11 -11.16
N CYS A 388 6.10 -18.70 -12.16
CA CYS A 388 5.14 -19.57 -12.85
C CYS A 388 5.82 -20.86 -13.38
N PRO A 389 5.10 -22.01 -13.39
CA PRO A 389 5.63 -23.27 -13.93
C PRO A 389 5.67 -23.30 -15.46
N PHE A 390 5.26 -22.22 -16.13
CA PHE A 390 5.29 -22.06 -17.58
C PHE A 390 6.24 -20.93 -17.98
N ARG A 391 6.76 -20.99 -19.21
CA ARG A 391 7.61 -19.94 -19.76
C ARG A 391 6.76 -18.74 -20.16
N LEU A 392 7.19 -17.56 -19.73
CA LEU A 392 6.50 -16.30 -20.01
C LEU A 392 6.88 -15.78 -21.39
N GLY A 393 5.88 -15.29 -22.12
CA GLY A 393 6.10 -14.55 -23.35
C GLY A 393 5.12 -13.40 -23.48
N ASN A 394 5.63 -12.23 -23.85
CA ASN A 394 4.83 -11.07 -24.20
C ASN A 394 5.50 -10.32 -25.36
N PHE A 395 4.84 -9.26 -25.82
CA PHE A 395 5.29 -8.45 -26.96
C PHE A 395 6.01 -7.15 -26.54
N GLN A 396 6.33 -6.99 -25.25
CA GLN A 396 7.08 -5.82 -24.77
C GLN A 396 8.54 -5.93 -25.23
N ARG A 397 9.13 -4.80 -25.65
CA ARG A 397 10.52 -4.67 -26.06
C ARG A 397 11.15 -3.38 -25.55
N ASP A 398 12.47 -3.39 -25.48
CA ASP A 398 13.36 -2.26 -25.26
C ASP A 398 13.06 -1.50 -23.95
N GLY A 399 13.33 -0.20 -23.93
CA GLY A 399 13.31 0.64 -22.72
C GLY A 399 14.62 0.57 -21.93
N GLN A 400 14.78 1.50 -20.99
CA GLN A 400 15.97 1.57 -20.15
C GLN A 400 16.16 0.24 -19.37
N MET A 401 17.41 -0.22 -19.32
CA MET A 401 17.82 -1.46 -18.64
C MET A 401 17.07 -2.73 -19.09
N ALA A 402 16.79 -2.87 -20.39
CA ALA A 402 16.17 -4.06 -20.97
C ALA A 402 17.14 -5.24 -21.06
N PHE A 403 17.31 -6.00 -19.97
CA PHE A 403 18.30 -7.08 -19.88
C PHE A 403 17.96 -8.30 -20.76
N PHE A 404 16.71 -8.77 -20.72
CA PHE A 404 16.31 -10.01 -21.44
C PHE A 404 15.65 -9.77 -22.80
N ASN A 405 14.94 -8.64 -22.97
CA ASN A 405 14.28 -8.17 -24.19
C ASN A 405 13.49 -9.22 -25.04
N GLN A 406 12.98 -10.30 -24.43
CA GLN A 406 12.22 -11.39 -25.07
C GLN A 406 12.92 -12.12 -26.25
N GLY A 407 14.24 -11.91 -26.45
CA GLY A 407 15.02 -12.55 -27.51
C GLY A 407 14.55 -12.22 -28.93
N SER A 408 14.72 -13.17 -29.86
CA SER A 408 14.37 -13.01 -31.28
C SER A 408 12.88 -13.17 -31.60
N ARG A 409 12.03 -13.41 -30.59
CA ARG A 409 10.59 -13.64 -30.80
C ARG A 409 9.97 -12.45 -31.54
N PRO A 410 9.05 -12.64 -32.49
CA PRO A 410 8.28 -11.54 -33.07
C PRO A 410 7.56 -10.72 -31.99
N ALA A 411 7.57 -9.39 -32.13
CA ALA A 411 6.90 -8.45 -31.22
C ALA A 411 5.42 -8.22 -31.61
N TYR A 412 4.79 -9.19 -32.28
CA TYR A 412 3.42 -9.16 -32.75
C TYR A 412 2.88 -10.61 -32.88
N LEU A 413 1.59 -10.75 -33.18
CA LEU A 413 0.95 -12.04 -33.46
C LEU A 413 1.48 -12.63 -34.78
N SER A 414 2.56 -13.40 -34.70
CA SER A 414 3.16 -14.05 -35.85
C SER A 414 2.47 -15.37 -36.19
N SER A 415 2.18 -15.60 -37.47
CA SER A 415 1.79 -16.91 -37.98
C SER A 415 2.98 -17.85 -38.20
N ILE A 416 4.21 -17.32 -38.17
CA ILE A 416 5.46 -18.08 -38.38
C ILE A 416 5.96 -18.68 -37.05
N GLU A 417 5.90 -17.88 -35.98
CA GLU A 417 6.30 -18.29 -34.63
C GLU A 417 5.20 -17.87 -33.64
N PRO A 418 4.06 -18.60 -33.61
CA PRO A 418 2.92 -18.23 -32.78
C PRO A 418 3.21 -18.47 -31.29
N ILE A 419 2.81 -17.51 -30.45
CA ILE A 419 2.76 -17.72 -29.00
C ILE A 419 1.50 -18.51 -28.62
N GLN A 420 1.58 -19.31 -27.56
CA GLN A 420 0.43 -20.04 -27.03
C GLN A 420 -0.48 -19.13 -26.20
N PHE A 421 -1.78 -19.34 -26.33
CA PHE A 421 -2.81 -18.69 -25.51
C PHE A 421 -3.46 -19.71 -24.58
N LYS A 422 -3.95 -19.22 -23.44
CA LYS A 422 -4.85 -19.97 -22.56
C LYS A 422 -6.26 -19.43 -22.71
N ASP A 423 -7.24 -20.30 -22.69
CA ASP A 423 -8.64 -19.89 -22.64
C ASP A 423 -8.92 -19.11 -21.36
N ARG A 424 -9.83 -18.14 -21.44
CA ARG A 424 -10.30 -17.44 -20.24
C ARG A 424 -11.07 -18.42 -19.35
N PRO A 425 -10.76 -18.50 -18.05
CA PRO A 425 -11.38 -19.48 -17.17
C PRO A 425 -12.84 -19.14 -16.81
N TYR A 426 -13.28 -17.92 -17.07
CA TYR A 426 -14.67 -17.46 -16.91
C TYR A 426 -14.97 -16.29 -17.86
N ASP A 427 -16.26 -16.00 -18.01
CA ASP A 427 -16.74 -14.88 -18.81
C ASP A 427 -16.66 -13.58 -18.01
N LEU A 428 -15.65 -12.75 -18.29
CA LEU A 428 -15.45 -11.44 -17.67
C LEU A 428 -16.66 -10.51 -17.82
N ASN A 429 -17.43 -10.65 -18.91
CA ASN A 429 -18.62 -9.84 -19.11
C ASN A 429 -19.70 -10.13 -18.07
N LYS A 430 -19.69 -11.31 -17.42
CA LYS A 430 -20.64 -11.64 -16.34
C LYS A 430 -20.16 -11.18 -14.95
N VAL A 431 -18.87 -10.90 -14.82
CA VAL A 431 -18.28 -10.38 -13.58
C VAL A 431 -18.28 -8.85 -13.58
N HIS A 432 -18.14 -8.23 -14.74
CA HIS A 432 -17.93 -6.79 -14.93
C HIS A 432 -18.87 -6.13 -15.97
N GLY A 433 -19.97 -6.76 -16.40
CA GLY A 433 -20.71 -6.27 -17.57
C GLY A 433 -22.01 -5.52 -17.33
N GLU A 434 -22.53 -5.47 -16.10
CA GLU A 434 -23.81 -4.81 -15.83
C GLU A 434 -23.58 -3.41 -15.23
N PHE A 435 -23.64 -2.40 -16.11
CA PHE A 435 -23.65 -1.00 -15.73
C PHE A 435 -24.85 -0.31 -16.39
N VAL A 436 -25.66 0.38 -15.60
CA VAL A 436 -26.72 1.27 -16.09
C VAL A 436 -26.47 2.62 -15.45
N GLY A 437 -26.21 3.64 -16.28
CA GLY A 437 -25.93 4.98 -15.79
C GLY A 437 -25.52 5.94 -16.90
N GLU A 438 -25.36 7.20 -16.50
CA GLU A 438 -24.85 8.28 -17.34
C GLU A 438 -23.40 8.60 -16.97
N ALA A 439 -22.64 9.15 -17.92
CA ALA A 439 -21.33 9.69 -17.61
C ALA A 439 -21.48 11.04 -16.90
N ILE A 440 -21.11 11.10 -15.62
CA ILE A 440 -21.28 12.28 -14.76
C ILE A 440 -19.96 12.71 -14.11
N SER A 441 -19.90 13.97 -13.68
CA SER A 441 -18.94 14.40 -12.66
C SER A 441 -19.51 14.04 -11.28
N PHE A 442 -18.69 13.45 -10.43
CA PHE A 442 -19.15 12.89 -9.16
C PHE A 442 -18.28 13.35 -7.99
N LEU A 443 -18.93 13.70 -6.88
CA LEU A 443 -18.31 13.92 -5.58
C LEU A 443 -19.26 13.38 -4.50
N SER A 444 -18.72 12.63 -3.55
CA SER A 444 -19.54 12.05 -2.48
C SER A 444 -20.12 13.09 -1.50
N GLU A 445 -21.14 12.68 -0.73
CA GLU A 445 -21.70 13.43 0.39
C GLU A 445 -21.37 12.79 1.75
N ILE A 446 -21.18 13.62 2.77
CA ILE A 446 -21.20 13.21 4.18
C ILE A 446 -22.64 13.05 4.66
N ARG A 447 -22.92 11.98 5.39
CA ARG A 447 -24.27 11.62 5.88
C ARG A 447 -24.23 11.20 7.34
N PRO A 448 -25.39 11.18 8.04
CA PRO A 448 -25.44 10.72 9.43
C PRO A 448 -24.87 9.31 9.64
N GLU A 449 -25.04 8.40 8.67
CA GLU A 449 -24.59 7.01 8.78
C GLU A 449 -23.07 6.85 8.72
N ASP A 450 -22.34 7.84 8.20
CA ASP A 450 -20.88 7.84 8.19
C ASP A 450 -20.29 7.89 9.62
N PHE A 451 -21.07 8.33 10.60
CA PHE A 451 -20.68 8.39 12.00
C PHE A 451 -21.01 7.10 12.78
N ASN A 452 -21.72 6.13 12.19
CA ASN A 452 -22.13 4.91 12.89
C ASN A 452 -20.94 4.04 13.33
N ALA A 453 -19.99 3.78 12.43
CA ALA A 453 -18.80 2.99 12.75
C ALA A 453 -17.81 3.75 13.68
N PRO A 454 -17.48 5.05 13.44
CA PRO A 454 -16.75 5.89 14.39
C PRO A 454 -17.35 5.88 15.80
N ARG A 455 -18.67 6.00 15.91
CA ARG A 455 -19.38 5.99 17.20
C ARG A 455 -19.22 4.65 17.92
N LYS A 456 -19.37 3.53 17.22
CA LYS A 456 -19.12 2.19 17.78
C LYS A 456 -17.65 1.99 18.17
N LEU A 457 -16.70 2.52 17.39
CA LEU A 457 -15.29 2.51 17.73
C LEU A 457 -15.04 3.25 19.06
N TRP A 458 -15.63 4.43 19.24
CA TRP A 458 -15.55 5.18 20.50
C TRP A 458 -16.25 4.44 21.64
N GLN A 459 -17.47 3.96 21.45
CA GLN A 459 -18.32 3.46 22.53
C GLN A 459 -17.96 2.04 22.96
N ASP A 460 -17.76 1.14 22.00
CA ASP A 460 -17.71 -0.31 22.24
C ASP A 460 -16.28 -0.87 22.19
N VAL A 461 -15.35 -0.19 21.50
CA VAL A 461 -14.01 -0.71 21.23
C VAL A 461 -12.94 -0.01 22.06
N PHE A 462 -13.02 1.31 22.25
CA PHE A 462 -12.05 2.05 23.06
C PHE A 462 -12.36 1.90 24.55
N PRO A 463 -11.47 1.25 25.35
CA PRO A 463 -11.61 1.27 26.80
C PRO A 463 -11.38 2.69 27.34
N ALA A 464 -11.83 2.95 28.57
CA ALA A 464 -11.76 4.28 29.19
C ALA A 464 -10.36 4.92 29.15
N GLU A 465 -9.31 4.13 29.37
CA GLU A 465 -7.92 4.62 29.31
C GLU A 465 -7.48 4.98 27.88
N SER A 466 -7.91 4.23 26.86
CA SER A 466 -7.66 4.57 25.46
C SER A 466 -8.40 5.85 25.06
N LYS A 467 -9.62 6.09 25.58
CA LYS A 467 -10.36 7.36 25.35
C LYS A 467 -9.61 8.56 25.91
N LYS A 468 -9.08 8.45 27.14
CA LYS A 468 -8.24 9.50 27.75
C LYS A 468 -6.98 9.77 26.92
N ARG A 469 -6.27 8.71 26.51
CA ARG A 469 -5.09 8.85 25.64
C ARG A 469 -5.41 9.44 24.28
N PHE A 470 -6.56 9.09 23.70
CA PHE A 470 -7.05 9.66 22.46
C PHE A 470 -7.25 11.17 22.58
N ILE A 471 -7.98 11.62 23.60
CA ILE A 471 -8.21 13.05 23.88
C ILE A 471 -6.87 13.78 24.05
N LYS A 472 -5.95 13.25 24.88
CA LYS A 472 -4.60 13.82 25.09
C LYS A 472 -3.82 13.91 23.77
N THR A 473 -3.88 12.87 22.94
CA THR A 473 -3.17 12.81 21.66
C THR A 473 -3.71 13.85 20.68
N VAL A 474 -5.03 13.88 20.50
CA VAL A 474 -5.69 14.80 19.57
C VAL A 474 -5.52 16.24 20.03
N SER A 475 -5.78 16.55 21.30
CA SER A 475 -5.64 17.92 21.83
C SER A 475 -4.19 18.40 21.79
N GLY A 476 -3.21 17.53 22.09
CA GLY A 476 -1.79 17.84 21.96
C GLY A 476 -1.39 18.22 20.54
N HIS A 477 -1.86 17.48 19.54
CA HIS A 477 -1.64 17.81 18.14
C HIS A 477 -2.39 19.08 17.73
N MET A 478 -3.65 19.25 18.12
CA MET A 478 -4.46 20.45 17.83
C MET A 478 -3.86 21.74 18.40
N LYS A 479 -3.13 21.68 19.52
CA LYS A 479 -2.45 22.85 20.11
C LYS A 479 -1.38 23.46 19.22
N THR A 480 -0.88 22.74 18.20
CA THR A 480 0.07 23.28 17.22
C THR A 480 -0.61 23.93 16.02
N CYS A 481 -1.93 23.81 15.89
CA CYS A 481 -2.69 24.45 14.83
C CYS A 481 -2.86 25.95 15.10
N GLN A 482 -2.59 26.76 14.09
CA GLN A 482 -2.64 28.22 14.16
C GLN A 482 -4.05 28.79 13.96
N SER A 483 -5.02 27.97 13.54
CA SER A 483 -6.38 28.42 13.22
C SER A 483 -7.41 27.84 14.17
N GLN A 484 -7.91 28.66 15.10
CA GLN A 484 -8.98 28.26 16.00
C GLN A 484 -10.28 27.91 15.25
N GLU A 485 -10.56 28.56 14.12
CA GLU A 485 -11.74 28.27 13.28
C GLU A 485 -11.73 26.84 12.74
N VAL A 486 -10.57 26.39 12.25
CA VAL A 486 -10.36 25.01 11.79
C VAL A 486 -10.66 24.02 12.92
N LEU A 487 -10.13 24.29 14.12
CA LEU A 487 -10.34 23.43 15.28
C LEU A 487 -11.80 23.39 15.73
N LYS A 488 -12.51 24.53 15.70
CA LYS A 488 -13.94 24.58 16.04
C LYS A 488 -14.79 23.69 15.13
N ARG A 489 -14.48 23.68 13.83
CA ARG A 489 -15.12 22.81 12.85
C ARG A 489 -14.79 21.33 13.10
N GLN A 490 -13.52 21.02 13.35
CA GLN A 490 -13.11 19.64 13.63
C GLN A 490 -13.74 19.08 14.91
N ILE A 491 -13.86 19.90 15.97
CA ILE A 491 -14.56 19.51 17.20
C ILE A 491 -16.03 19.18 16.91
N ALA A 492 -16.70 19.92 16.04
CA ALA A 492 -18.08 19.63 15.64
C ALA A 492 -18.20 18.28 14.94
N ILE A 493 -17.24 17.91 14.09
CA ILE A 493 -17.19 16.56 13.48
C ILE A 493 -17.05 15.48 14.58
N PHE A 494 -16.16 15.68 15.55
CA PHE A 494 -16.02 14.75 16.68
C PHE A 494 -17.27 14.70 17.57
N ARG A 495 -18.02 15.80 17.69
CA ARG A 495 -19.30 15.84 18.43
C ARG A 495 -20.35 14.92 17.81
N HIS A 496 -20.35 14.78 16.48
CA HIS A 496 -21.22 13.83 15.76
C HIS A 496 -20.82 12.36 15.97
N VAL A 497 -19.54 12.11 16.31
CA VAL A 497 -19.13 10.80 16.83
C VAL A 497 -19.68 10.61 18.25
N SER A 498 -19.33 11.50 19.18
CA SER A 498 -19.79 11.44 20.56
C SER A 498 -19.67 12.80 21.29
N PRO A 499 -20.68 13.24 22.06
CA PRO A 499 -20.61 14.48 22.83
C PRO A 499 -19.46 14.52 23.86
N ASP A 500 -19.22 13.41 24.58
CA ASP A 500 -18.15 13.31 25.59
C ASP A 500 -16.75 13.45 24.99
N LEU A 501 -16.56 12.98 23.74
CA LEU A 501 -15.31 13.17 23.01
C LEU A 501 -15.08 14.66 22.72
N ALA A 502 -16.10 15.36 22.20
CA ALA A 502 -15.99 16.79 21.91
C ALA A 502 -15.75 17.60 23.19
N GLU A 503 -16.50 17.34 24.26
CA GLU A 503 -16.35 18.03 25.55
C GLU A 503 -14.95 17.80 26.16
N GLY A 504 -14.40 16.60 26.02
CA GLY A 504 -13.03 16.30 26.42
C GLY A 504 -11.99 17.14 25.68
N LEU A 505 -12.15 17.32 24.37
CA LEU A 505 -11.28 18.18 23.56
C LEU A 505 -11.45 19.66 23.92
N GLU A 506 -12.68 20.13 24.09
CA GLU A 506 -12.98 21.53 24.46
C GLU A 506 -12.38 21.89 25.81
N LYS A 507 -12.41 20.96 26.78
CA LYS A 507 -11.76 21.12 28.08
C LYS A 507 -10.25 21.27 27.95
N GLU A 508 -9.61 20.43 27.14
CA GLU A 508 -8.15 20.46 26.93
C GLU A 508 -7.65 21.67 26.13
N LEU A 509 -8.51 22.22 25.26
CA LEU A 509 -8.20 23.34 24.37
C LEU A 509 -8.64 24.71 24.91
N GLY A 510 -9.59 24.74 25.86
CA GLY A 510 -10.07 25.96 26.51
C GLY A 510 -11.08 26.77 25.68
N PHE A 511 -11.65 26.19 24.63
CA PHE A 511 -12.72 26.82 23.83
C PHE A 511 -13.71 25.79 23.31
N LYS A 512 -14.92 26.24 22.97
CA LYS A 512 -15.97 25.41 22.37
C LYS A 512 -15.85 25.34 20.85
N GLY A 513 -16.08 24.15 20.31
CA GLY A 513 -16.33 23.95 18.89
C GLY A 513 -17.73 24.36 18.49
N TYR A 514 -18.08 24.14 17.22
CA TYR A 514 -19.47 24.33 16.77
C TYR A 514 -20.38 23.20 17.29
N ASP A 515 -21.65 23.51 17.48
CA ASP A 515 -22.64 22.58 18.04
C ASP A 515 -23.01 21.44 17.08
N SER A 516 -22.89 21.67 15.77
CA SER A 516 -23.21 20.69 14.73
C SER A 516 -22.48 21.02 13.44
N ILE A 517 -22.30 20.02 12.57
CA ILE A 517 -21.91 20.20 11.17
C ILE A 517 -23.09 20.32 10.21
N GLU A 518 -24.33 20.17 10.71
CA GLU A 518 -25.53 20.45 9.93
C GLU A 518 -25.52 21.91 9.47
N GLY A 519 -25.81 22.14 8.19
CA GLY A 519 -25.85 23.49 7.62
C GLY A 519 -24.47 24.06 7.25
N MET A 520 -23.36 23.37 7.52
CA MET A 520 -22.02 23.84 7.16
C MET A 520 -21.73 23.67 5.66
N ASN A 521 -20.96 24.60 5.09
CA ASN A 521 -20.36 24.43 3.77
C ASN A 521 -18.98 23.79 3.94
N PHE A 522 -18.76 22.65 3.29
CA PHE A 522 -17.45 22.02 3.21
C PHE A 522 -16.84 22.24 1.83
N ASN A 523 -15.52 22.39 1.77
CA ASN A 523 -14.81 22.53 0.50
C ASN A 523 -14.60 21.18 -0.19
N GLY A 524 -14.40 20.11 0.60
CA GLY A 524 -13.97 18.81 0.09
C GLY A 524 -15.11 17.82 -0.17
N THR A 525 -16.29 18.01 0.40
CA THR A 525 -17.40 17.05 0.28
C THR A 525 -18.75 17.76 0.26
N HIS A 526 -19.74 17.14 -0.37
CA HIS A 526 -21.12 17.58 -0.23
C HIS A 526 -21.61 17.33 1.19
N ASN A 527 -22.33 18.27 1.79
CA ASN A 527 -22.91 18.11 3.11
C ASN A 527 -24.37 17.64 3.02
N GLY A 528 -24.56 16.34 3.22
CA GLY A 528 -25.88 15.70 3.35
C GLY A 528 -26.40 15.66 4.79
N MET A 529 -25.78 16.39 5.72
CA MET A 529 -26.23 16.46 7.11
C MET A 529 -27.42 17.42 7.24
N GLY A 530 -28.50 16.95 7.85
CA GLY A 530 -29.73 17.72 8.07
C GLY A 530 -30.74 17.61 6.91
N ASN A 531 -31.77 18.47 6.94
CA ASN A 531 -32.85 18.44 5.95
C ASN A 531 -32.47 19.09 4.61
N LYS A 532 -31.51 20.02 4.62
CA LYS A 532 -31.06 20.74 3.42
C LYS A 532 -29.70 20.22 2.99
N LYS A 533 -29.64 19.65 1.80
CA LYS A 533 -28.37 19.26 1.17
C LYS A 533 -27.59 20.49 0.71
N ILE A 534 -26.30 20.54 1.01
CA ILE A 534 -25.41 21.66 0.71
C ILE A 534 -24.25 21.16 -0.14
N PRO A 535 -24.06 21.69 -1.35
CA PRO A 535 -22.99 21.23 -2.21
C PRO A 535 -21.63 21.73 -1.70
N ALA A 536 -20.58 21.10 -2.21
CA ALA A 536 -19.22 21.40 -1.80
C ALA A 536 -18.82 22.77 -2.33
N ASN A 537 -17.89 23.44 -1.65
CA ASN A 537 -17.28 24.70 -2.08
C ASN A 537 -18.31 25.81 -2.36
N GLY A 538 -19.47 25.79 -1.69
CA GLY A 538 -20.52 26.79 -1.85
C GLY A 538 -21.13 26.85 -3.26
N MET A 539 -21.04 25.75 -4.03
CA MET A 539 -21.66 25.66 -5.35
C MET A 539 -23.18 25.90 -5.27
N LYS A 540 -23.81 26.26 -6.39
CA LYS A 540 -25.27 26.33 -6.45
C LYS A 540 -25.83 24.92 -6.58
N VAL A 541 -27.01 24.68 -5.99
CA VAL A 541 -27.75 23.44 -6.22
C VAL A 541 -28.49 23.58 -7.54
N ASP A 542 -28.12 22.77 -8.52
CA ASP A 542 -28.77 22.63 -9.82
C ASP A 542 -28.76 21.15 -10.24
N ASP A 543 -29.23 20.85 -11.45
CA ASP A 543 -29.39 19.49 -11.96
C ASP A 543 -28.05 18.75 -12.17
N GLU A 544 -26.90 19.44 -12.12
CA GLU A 544 -25.57 18.82 -12.26
C GLU A 544 -25.03 18.26 -10.94
N VAL A 545 -25.56 18.70 -9.79
CA VAL A 545 -25.09 18.25 -8.46
C VAL A 545 -25.81 16.99 -8.01
N VAL A 546 -25.07 15.88 -7.98
CA VAL A 546 -25.58 14.59 -7.50
C VAL A 546 -25.21 14.36 -6.05
N PHE A 547 -26.22 14.31 -5.18
CA PHE A 547 -26.04 13.93 -3.77
C PHE A 547 -26.27 12.43 -3.57
N ASN A 548 -25.23 11.64 -3.80
CA ASN A 548 -25.19 10.18 -3.67
C ASN A 548 -23.75 9.73 -3.38
N ASN A 549 -23.57 8.50 -2.86
CA ASN A 549 -22.25 7.92 -2.57
C ASN A 549 -21.90 6.74 -3.50
N GLY A 550 -22.61 6.56 -4.62
CA GLY A 550 -22.25 5.61 -5.68
C GLY A 550 -22.38 4.13 -5.27
N ALA A 551 -23.34 3.82 -4.40
CA ALA A 551 -23.58 2.44 -3.93
C ALA A 551 -24.25 1.56 -5.00
N PRO A 552 -24.10 0.22 -4.93
CA PRO A 552 -24.85 -0.68 -5.80
C PRO A 552 -26.35 -0.52 -5.56
N VAL A 553 -27.12 -0.50 -6.65
CA VAL A 553 -28.57 -0.43 -6.65
C VAL A 553 -29.14 -1.55 -7.52
N PRO A 554 -30.34 -2.07 -7.21
CA PRO A 554 -30.99 -3.06 -8.06
C PRO A 554 -31.15 -2.51 -9.48
N VAL A 555 -30.56 -3.20 -10.46
CA VAL A 555 -30.75 -2.83 -11.87
C VAL A 555 -32.23 -3.05 -12.22
N PRO A 556 -32.98 -2.00 -12.65
CA PRO A 556 -34.35 -2.21 -13.10
C PRO A 556 -34.32 -3.17 -14.29
N ARG A 557 -35.01 -4.33 -14.18
CA ARG A 557 -35.12 -5.35 -15.24
C ARG A 557 -35.66 -4.84 -16.60
N LYS A 558 -35.96 -3.54 -16.75
CA LYS A 558 -36.69 -2.95 -17.88
C LYS A 558 -35.92 -1.99 -18.79
N SER A 559 -34.63 -1.71 -18.55
CA SER A 559 -33.83 -0.91 -19.50
C SER A 559 -32.78 -1.76 -20.21
N ARG A 560 -33.24 -2.76 -20.97
CA ARG A 560 -32.53 -3.24 -22.15
C ARG A 560 -33.19 -2.56 -23.34
N LEU A 561 -32.68 -1.38 -23.71
CA LEU A 561 -32.89 -0.83 -25.05
C LEU A 561 -31.84 -1.43 -25.98
#